data_AF-A0A1E3X885-F1
#
_entry.id   AF-A0A1E3X885-F1
#
_cell.length_a   1.000
_cell.length_b   1.000
_cell.length_c   1.000
_cell.angle_alpha   90.00
_cell.angle_beta   90.00
_cell.angle_gamma   90.00
#
_symmetry.space_group_name_H-M   'P 1'
#
loop_
_entity.id
_entity.type
_entity.pdbx_description
1 polymer ?
#
loop_
_entity_poly.entity_id
_entity_poly.type
_entity_poly.pdbx_seq_one_letter_code
_entity_poly.pdbx_strand_id
1 'polypeptide(L)'
;MKMKISILFVFTGTLLLNGCAISRLNIMQEMSNKGQHQNVVNYFEENYTYDSPEVLKYDSDYGDAILYPLCRAYFELRNYKKFAECSQVYIENTDKNGYPWGRFPASYGDIVAPIISIRSRVHMDFGNYPAAMQEAEKAVLLLKDSLRSTEYLRKSDAIEVYGAAGLAHAFSGNRSKAEAYILQLNKMKSLFVDEYLAMPRHFAIAQIHMAL
;
A
#
# COMPACT_ATOMS: atom_id res chain seq x y z
N MET A 1 44.30 -22.04 -57.77
CA MET A 1 44.39 -22.19 -56.31
C MET A 1 43.56 -21.09 -55.66
N LYS A 2 42.37 -21.41 -55.13
CA LYS A 2 41.49 -20.46 -54.42
C LYS A 2 41.37 -20.94 -52.98
N MET A 3 42.06 -20.28 -52.06
CA MET A 3 42.02 -20.62 -50.63
C MET A 3 40.98 -19.72 -49.96
N LYS A 4 39.89 -20.33 -49.48
CA LYS A 4 38.78 -19.65 -48.81
C LYS A 4 39.21 -19.24 -47.40
N ILE A 5 39.08 -17.96 -47.09
CA ILE A 5 39.21 -17.40 -45.74
C ILE A 5 37.93 -17.74 -44.99
N SER A 6 37.99 -18.72 -44.09
CA SER A 6 36.91 -19.01 -43.14
C SER A 6 36.94 -17.95 -42.03
N ILE A 7 36.03 -16.99 -42.15
CA ILE A 7 35.76 -15.99 -41.12
C ILE A 7 35.10 -16.71 -39.95
N LEU A 8 35.85 -16.87 -38.86
CA LEU A 8 35.37 -17.37 -37.58
C LEU A 8 34.58 -16.24 -36.89
N PHE A 9 33.31 -16.05 -37.28
CA PHE A 9 32.36 -15.24 -36.51
C PHE A 9 31.98 -16.06 -35.26
N VAL A 10 32.83 -16.00 -34.23
CA VAL A 10 32.45 -16.44 -32.88
C VAL A 10 31.42 -15.44 -32.40
N PHE A 11 30.16 -15.85 -32.53
CA PHE A 11 28.96 -15.19 -32.05
C PHE A 11 29.15 -14.89 -30.55
N THR A 12 29.51 -13.65 -30.25
CA THR A 12 29.28 -12.98 -28.96
C THR A 12 27.77 -12.85 -28.74
N GLY A 13 27.11 -13.98 -28.47
CA GLY A 13 25.65 -14.11 -28.35
C GLY A 13 25.18 -14.39 -26.92
N THR A 14 25.92 -13.97 -25.90
CA THR A 14 25.56 -14.17 -24.48
C THR A 14 25.64 -12.90 -23.63
N LEU A 15 25.81 -11.74 -24.26
CA LEU A 15 25.69 -10.44 -23.60
C LEU A 15 24.34 -9.83 -24.00
N LEU A 16 23.52 -9.47 -23.00
CA LEU A 16 22.29 -8.65 -23.08
C LEU A 16 20.92 -9.34 -23.05
N LEU A 17 20.73 -10.45 -22.30
CA LEU A 17 19.41 -10.81 -21.78
C LEU A 17 19.32 -10.81 -20.25
N ASN A 18 20.29 -10.18 -19.58
CA ASN A 18 20.06 -9.63 -18.23
C ASN A 18 19.33 -8.28 -18.38
N GLY A 19 18.20 -8.27 -19.12
CA GLY A 19 17.26 -7.17 -19.01
C GLY A 19 16.88 -7.12 -17.54
N CYS A 20 17.11 -5.98 -16.89
CA CYS A 20 16.70 -5.74 -15.52
C CYS A 20 15.26 -6.25 -15.38
N ALA A 21 15.07 -7.37 -14.69
CA ALA A 21 13.76 -7.92 -14.44
C ALA A 21 13.07 -6.89 -13.55
N ILE A 22 12.32 -5.97 -14.16
CA ILE A 22 11.46 -5.04 -13.44
C ILE A 22 10.55 -5.94 -12.61
N SER A 23 10.67 -5.87 -11.27
CA SER A 23 9.84 -6.67 -10.38
C SER A 23 8.38 -6.44 -10.79
N ARG A 24 7.62 -7.52 -10.92
CA ARG A 24 6.21 -7.42 -11.35
C ARG A 24 5.39 -6.59 -10.36
N LEU A 25 5.82 -6.54 -9.09
CA LEU A 25 5.31 -5.62 -8.08
C LEU A 25 5.50 -4.15 -8.50
N ASN A 26 6.66 -3.79 -9.05
CA ASN A 26 6.94 -2.42 -9.50
C ASN A 26 5.97 -1.97 -10.59
N ILE A 27 5.59 -2.86 -11.51
CA ILE A 27 4.64 -2.56 -12.57
C ILE A 27 3.27 -2.21 -11.96
N MET A 28 2.78 -3.04 -11.04
CA MET A 28 1.50 -2.78 -10.36
C MET A 28 1.54 -1.53 -9.49
N GLN A 29 2.64 -1.30 -8.77
CA GLN A 29 2.83 -0.11 -7.95
C GLN A 29 2.87 1.16 -8.80
N GLU A 30 3.58 1.13 -9.93
CA GLU A 30 3.66 2.27 -10.86
C GLU A 30 2.29 2.60 -11.44
N MET A 31 1.54 1.59 -11.90
CA MET A 31 0.16 1.78 -12.39
C MET A 31 -0.75 2.35 -11.28
N SER A 32 -0.65 1.82 -10.06
CA SER A 32 -1.42 2.28 -8.91
C SER A 32 -1.12 3.75 -8.58
N ASN A 33 0.16 4.13 -8.53
CA ASN A 33 0.60 5.50 -8.28
C ASN A 33 0.15 6.49 -9.36
N LYS A 34 -0.06 6.03 -10.60
CA LYS A 34 -0.61 6.81 -11.71
C LYS A 34 -2.14 6.86 -11.72
N GLY A 35 -2.81 6.26 -10.73
CA GLY A 35 -4.28 6.17 -10.68
C GLY A 35 -4.87 5.20 -11.71
N GLN A 36 -4.06 4.35 -12.34
CA GLN A 36 -4.50 3.40 -13.36
C GLN A 36 -5.05 2.12 -12.73
N HIS A 37 -6.02 2.26 -11.80
CA HIS A 37 -6.50 1.16 -10.96
C HIS A 37 -7.12 0.01 -11.78
N GLN A 38 -7.82 0.31 -12.89
CA GLN A 38 -8.34 -0.75 -13.77
C GLN A 38 -7.22 -1.57 -14.42
N ASN A 39 -6.09 -0.93 -14.77
CA ASN A 39 -4.95 -1.65 -15.34
C ASN A 39 -4.28 -2.54 -14.28
N VAL A 40 -4.23 -2.12 -13.01
CA VAL A 40 -3.76 -2.96 -11.90
C VAL A 40 -4.62 -4.22 -11.77
N VAL A 41 -5.94 -4.07 -11.80
CA VAL A 41 -6.88 -5.20 -11.73
C VAL A 41 -6.71 -6.14 -12.92
N ASN A 42 -6.74 -5.61 -14.15
CA ASN A 42 -6.58 -6.42 -15.36
C ASN A 42 -5.26 -7.18 -15.36
N TYR A 43 -4.16 -6.49 -15.03
CA TYR A 43 -2.83 -7.11 -14.96
C TYR A 43 -2.80 -8.24 -13.93
N PHE A 44 -3.43 -8.06 -12.76
CA PHE A 44 -3.50 -9.12 -11.77
C PHE A 44 -4.31 -10.31 -12.30
N GLU A 45 -5.53 -10.08 -12.79
CA GLU A 45 -6.45 -11.12 -13.23
C GLU A 45 -5.94 -11.92 -14.45
N GLU A 46 -5.12 -11.31 -15.30
CA GLU A 46 -4.49 -11.96 -16.46
C GLU A 46 -3.29 -12.83 -16.08
N ASN A 47 -2.59 -12.50 -14.98
CA ASN A 47 -1.28 -13.09 -14.67
C ASN A 47 -1.27 -13.91 -13.37
N TYR A 48 -2.30 -13.79 -12.54
CA TYR A 48 -2.29 -14.32 -11.18
C TYR A 48 -3.67 -14.76 -10.69
N THR A 49 -3.63 -15.55 -9.63
CA THR A 49 -4.74 -15.88 -8.73
C THR A 49 -4.29 -15.62 -7.29
N TYR A 50 -5.21 -15.57 -6.33
CA TYR A 50 -4.85 -15.41 -4.91
C TYR A 50 -3.96 -16.54 -4.39
N ASP A 51 -4.07 -17.75 -4.96
CA ASP A 51 -3.26 -18.92 -4.59
C ASP A 51 -1.89 -18.97 -5.29
N SER A 52 -1.60 -18.00 -6.18
CA SER A 52 -0.33 -17.99 -6.91
C SER A 52 0.85 -17.82 -5.95
N PRO A 53 1.90 -18.65 -6.01
CA PRO A 53 3.03 -18.57 -5.08
C PRO A 53 3.71 -17.20 -5.02
N GLU A 54 3.71 -16.45 -6.12
CA GLU A 54 4.24 -15.10 -6.23
C GLU A 54 3.40 -14.08 -5.47
N VAL A 55 2.09 -14.28 -5.39
CA VAL A 55 1.15 -13.39 -4.69
C VAL A 55 1.31 -13.52 -3.17
N LEU A 56 1.63 -14.72 -2.72
CA LEU A 56 1.83 -15.04 -1.30
C LEU A 56 3.22 -14.65 -0.79
N LYS A 57 4.18 -14.36 -1.68
CA LYS A 57 5.54 -13.95 -1.33
C LYS A 57 5.65 -12.44 -1.20
N TYR A 58 6.33 -12.00 -0.15
CA TYR A 58 6.77 -10.62 -0.03
C TYR A 58 8.00 -10.36 -0.90
N ASP A 59 8.01 -9.21 -1.57
CA ASP A 59 9.21 -8.72 -2.24
C ASP A 59 10.19 -8.19 -1.18
N SER A 60 11.39 -8.75 -1.12
CA SER A 60 12.41 -8.41 -0.12
C SER A 60 12.93 -6.98 -0.22
N ASP A 61 12.78 -6.35 -1.39
CA ASP A 61 13.30 -5.01 -1.65
C ASP A 61 12.30 -3.92 -1.24
N TYR A 62 11.01 -4.20 -1.34
CA TYR A 62 9.94 -3.21 -1.09
C TYR A 62 9.15 -3.47 0.19
N GLY A 63 9.29 -4.66 0.79
CA GLY A 63 8.58 -5.00 2.00
C GLY A 63 7.08 -5.25 1.81
N ASP A 64 6.63 -5.31 0.55
CA ASP A 64 5.22 -5.34 0.17
C ASP A 64 4.88 -6.55 -0.70
N ALA A 65 3.60 -6.89 -0.74
CA ALA A 65 3.07 -7.98 -1.57
C ALA A 65 2.26 -7.41 -2.74
N ILE A 66 2.20 -8.16 -3.85
CA ILE A 66 1.37 -7.89 -5.04
C ILE A 66 -0.09 -7.53 -4.68
N LEU A 67 -0.57 -8.10 -3.58
CA LEU A 67 -1.90 -7.87 -3.03
C LEU A 67 -2.15 -6.44 -2.57
N TYR A 68 -1.15 -5.71 -2.06
CA TYR A 68 -1.37 -4.34 -1.56
C TYR A 68 -1.88 -3.38 -2.66
N PRO A 69 -1.18 -3.19 -3.81
CA PRO A 69 -1.69 -2.34 -4.88
C PRO A 69 -3.00 -2.85 -5.49
N LEU A 70 -3.22 -4.18 -5.49
CA LEU A 70 -4.48 -4.77 -5.94
C LEU A 70 -5.66 -4.39 -5.02
N CYS A 71 -5.51 -4.57 -3.71
CA CYS A 71 -6.56 -4.24 -2.75
C CYS A 71 -6.89 -2.74 -2.84
N ARG A 72 -5.88 -1.89 -2.92
CA ARG A 72 -6.08 -0.45 -3.12
C ARG A 72 -6.83 -0.15 -4.43
N ALA A 73 -6.46 -0.82 -5.53
CA ALA A 73 -7.17 -0.66 -6.80
C ALA A 73 -8.65 -1.08 -6.72
N TYR A 74 -8.98 -2.18 -6.03
CA TYR A 74 -10.37 -2.56 -5.81
C TYR A 74 -11.15 -1.53 -5.00
N PHE A 75 -10.54 -0.94 -3.97
CA PHE A 75 -11.15 0.12 -3.18
C PHE A 75 -11.40 1.38 -4.03
N GLU A 76 -10.42 1.83 -4.80
CA GLU A 76 -10.54 3.05 -5.62
C GLU A 76 -11.57 2.88 -6.75
N LEU A 77 -11.71 1.68 -7.30
CA LEU A 77 -12.77 1.31 -8.24
C LEU A 77 -14.12 1.02 -7.58
N ARG A 78 -14.21 1.16 -6.24
CA ARG A 78 -15.43 0.91 -5.45
C ARG A 78 -15.97 -0.53 -5.60
N ASN A 79 -15.11 -1.48 -5.96
CA ASN A 79 -15.43 -2.90 -5.99
C ASN A 79 -15.25 -3.50 -4.59
N TYR A 80 -16.14 -3.12 -3.67
CA TYR A 80 -16.01 -3.46 -2.25
C TYR A 80 -16.07 -4.96 -1.97
N LYS A 81 -16.75 -5.73 -2.83
CA LYS A 81 -16.77 -7.19 -2.72
C LYS A 81 -15.38 -7.78 -2.94
N LYS A 82 -14.72 -7.43 -4.04
CA LYS A 82 -13.35 -7.90 -4.32
C LYS A 82 -12.32 -7.30 -3.36
N PHE A 83 -12.53 -6.06 -2.92
CA PHE A 83 -11.70 -5.45 -1.87
C PHE A 83 -11.78 -6.25 -0.56
N ALA A 84 -12.98 -6.62 -0.10
CA ALA A 84 -13.15 -7.38 1.14
C ALA A 84 -12.37 -8.71 1.08
N GLU A 85 -12.50 -9.45 -0.02
CA GLU A 85 -11.74 -10.68 -0.28
C GLU A 85 -10.23 -10.44 -0.30
N CYS A 86 -9.76 -9.49 -1.10
CA CYS A 86 -8.33 -9.14 -1.19
C CYS A 86 -7.75 -8.76 0.17
N SER A 87 -8.45 -7.90 0.92
CA SER A 87 -7.99 -7.42 2.22
C SER A 87 -7.89 -8.55 3.25
N GLN A 88 -8.79 -9.53 3.18
CA GLN A 88 -8.75 -10.70 4.05
C GLN A 88 -7.55 -11.59 3.72
N VAL A 89 -7.37 -11.92 2.43
CA VAL A 89 -6.22 -12.73 1.96
C VAL A 89 -4.90 -12.05 2.32
N TYR A 90 -4.80 -10.72 2.16
CA TYR A 90 -3.60 -9.96 2.51
C TYR A 90 -3.23 -10.10 3.99
N ILE A 91 -4.21 -9.91 4.88
CA ILE A 91 -4.00 -10.00 6.33
C ILE A 91 -3.62 -11.43 6.73
N GLU A 92 -4.37 -12.43 6.25
CA GLU A 92 -4.09 -13.85 6.54
C GLU A 92 -2.72 -14.29 6.02
N ASN A 93 -2.32 -13.80 4.84
CA ASN A 93 -1.00 -14.06 4.28
C ASN A 93 0.10 -13.45 5.17
N THR A 94 -0.11 -12.25 5.69
CA THR A 94 0.81 -11.59 6.64
C THR A 94 0.90 -12.37 7.95
N ASP A 95 -0.24 -12.82 8.49
CA ASP A 95 -0.29 -13.59 9.74
C ASP A 95 0.45 -14.93 9.60
N LYS A 96 0.28 -15.61 8.46
CA LYS A 96 0.83 -16.95 8.22
C LYS A 96 2.30 -16.95 7.82
N ASN A 97 2.67 -16.09 6.88
CA ASN A 97 4.01 -16.10 6.27
C ASN A 97 4.95 -15.08 6.94
N GLY A 98 4.44 -14.33 7.92
CA GLY A 98 5.16 -13.22 8.54
C GLY A 98 5.28 -12.03 7.60
N TYR A 99 6.19 -11.13 7.96
CA TYR A 99 6.49 -9.92 7.22
C TYR A 99 7.98 -9.86 6.86
N PRO A 100 8.36 -9.17 5.79
CA PRO A 100 9.72 -9.13 5.28
C PRO A 100 10.69 -8.50 6.29
N TRP A 101 11.72 -9.27 6.66
CA TRP A 101 12.90 -8.82 7.41
C TRP A 101 14.03 -8.33 6.48
N GLY A 102 13.64 -7.75 5.33
CA GLY A 102 14.55 -7.38 4.25
C GLY A 102 15.37 -6.11 4.54
N ARG A 103 15.86 -5.48 3.47
CA ARG A 103 16.66 -4.24 3.56
C ARG A 103 15.95 -3.13 4.32
N PHE A 104 14.62 -3.11 4.26
CA PHE A 104 13.75 -2.22 5.01
C PHE A 104 12.84 -3.08 5.90
N PRO A 105 13.22 -3.32 7.17
CA PRO A 105 12.41 -4.16 8.04
C PRO A 105 11.09 -3.44 8.33
N ALA A 106 10.00 -3.97 7.81
CA ALA A 106 8.64 -3.55 8.13
C ALA A 106 8.17 -4.31 9.37
N SER A 107 7.35 -3.70 10.22
CA SER A 107 6.63 -4.47 11.24
C SER A 107 5.31 -5.01 10.67
N TYR A 108 4.67 -5.95 11.37
CA TYR A 108 3.30 -6.36 11.07
C TYR A 108 2.35 -5.15 10.94
N GLY A 109 2.51 -4.16 11.83
CA GLY A 109 1.69 -2.96 11.83
C GLY A 109 1.92 -2.06 10.62
N ASP A 110 3.15 -1.97 10.12
CA ASP A 110 3.46 -1.20 8.90
C ASP A 110 2.68 -1.73 7.69
N ILE A 111 2.53 -3.06 7.60
CA ILE A 111 1.93 -3.74 6.46
C ILE A 111 0.41 -3.76 6.57
N VAL A 112 -0.11 -4.14 7.75
CA VAL A 112 -1.53 -4.43 7.91
C VAL A 112 -2.37 -3.19 8.23
N ALA A 113 -1.82 -2.21 8.95
CA ALA A 113 -2.59 -1.04 9.36
C ALA A 113 -3.19 -0.24 8.18
N PRO A 114 -2.47 0.00 7.06
CA PRO A 114 -3.03 0.71 5.93
C PRO A 114 -4.26 0.01 5.33
N ILE A 115 -4.19 -1.31 5.09
CA ILE A 115 -5.32 -2.08 4.55
C ILE A 115 -6.53 -2.04 5.50
N ILE A 116 -6.30 -2.15 6.82
CA ILE A 116 -7.37 -2.02 7.82
C ILE A 116 -7.98 -0.61 7.80
N SER A 117 -7.18 0.44 7.60
CA SER A 117 -7.70 1.80 7.48
C SER A 117 -8.58 1.98 6.23
N ILE A 118 -8.27 1.29 5.12
CA ILE A 118 -9.13 1.26 3.95
C ILE A 118 -10.45 0.51 4.25
N ARG A 119 -10.41 -0.58 5.02
CA ARG A 119 -11.64 -1.26 5.50
C ARG A 119 -12.53 -0.31 6.31
N SER A 120 -11.94 0.54 7.16
CA SER A 120 -12.67 1.60 7.85
C SER A 120 -13.38 2.53 6.87
N ARG A 121 -12.69 3.01 5.82
CA ARG A 121 -13.27 3.88 4.78
C ARG A 121 -14.43 3.21 4.05
N VAL A 122 -14.31 1.93 3.71
CA VAL A 122 -15.43 1.17 3.13
C VAL A 122 -16.63 1.16 4.07
N HIS A 123 -16.45 0.96 5.38
CA HIS A 123 -17.55 1.05 6.33
C HIS A 123 -18.17 2.46 6.39
N MET A 124 -17.37 3.53 6.27
CA MET A 124 -17.88 4.90 6.18
C MET A 124 -18.73 5.13 4.93
N ASP A 125 -18.32 4.59 3.79
CA ASP A 125 -19.07 4.72 2.53
C ASP A 125 -20.46 4.04 2.59
N PHE A 126 -20.63 3.05 3.48
CA PHE A 126 -21.91 2.41 3.78
C PHE A 126 -22.66 3.02 4.97
N GLY A 127 -22.15 4.10 5.58
CA GLY A 127 -22.73 4.71 6.77
C GLY A 127 -22.61 3.86 8.04
N ASN A 128 -21.81 2.79 8.04
CA ASN A 128 -21.57 1.94 9.22
C ASN A 128 -20.43 2.52 10.07
N TYR A 129 -20.67 3.69 10.66
CA TYR A 129 -19.67 4.42 11.43
C TYR A 129 -19.14 3.67 12.66
N PRO A 130 -19.93 2.88 13.42
CA PRO A 130 -19.40 2.05 14.50
C PRO A 130 -18.31 1.07 14.04
N ALA A 131 -18.54 0.34 12.95
CA ALA A 131 -17.55 -0.57 12.39
C ALA A 131 -16.35 0.20 11.80
N ALA A 132 -16.60 1.34 11.17
CA ALA A 132 -15.54 2.21 10.68
C ALA A 132 -14.59 2.65 11.80
N MET A 133 -15.12 3.12 12.93
CA MET A 133 -14.31 3.49 14.10
C MET A 133 -13.53 2.31 14.65
N GLN A 134 -14.15 1.12 14.73
CA GLN A 134 -13.47 -0.08 15.23
C GLN A 134 -12.25 -0.45 14.38
N GLU A 135 -12.42 -0.51 13.05
CA GLU A 135 -11.31 -0.81 12.13
C GLU A 135 -10.24 0.30 12.17
N ALA A 136 -10.65 1.58 12.19
CA ALA A 136 -9.68 2.67 12.23
C ALA A 136 -8.84 2.70 13.52
N GLU A 137 -9.47 2.51 14.68
CA GLU A 137 -8.75 2.42 15.95
C GLU A 137 -7.83 1.18 15.99
N LYS A 138 -8.27 0.05 15.42
CA LYS A 138 -7.42 -1.13 15.25
C LYS A 138 -6.18 -0.80 14.41
N ALA A 139 -6.33 -0.10 13.28
CA ALA A 139 -5.20 0.33 12.46
C ALA A 139 -4.25 1.28 13.21
N VAL A 140 -4.80 2.25 13.95
CA VAL A 140 -4.00 3.18 14.78
C VAL A 140 -3.20 2.44 15.86
N LEU A 141 -3.80 1.44 16.51
CA LEU A 141 -3.11 0.63 17.52
C LEU A 141 -1.95 -0.15 16.90
N LEU A 142 -2.15 -0.77 15.73
CA LEU A 142 -1.10 -1.49 15.02
C LEU A 142 0.08 -0.59 14.62
N LEU A 143 -0.16 0.67 14.28
CA LEU A 143 0.92 1.62 13.97
C LEU A 143 1.71 2.07 15.20
N LYS A 144 1.10 2.17 16.39
CA LYS A 144 1.80 2.67 17.59
C LYS A 144 3.01 1.82 17.94
N ASP A 145 2.98 0.53 17.59
CA ASP A 145 4.10 -0.39 17.80
C ASP A 145 5.21 -0.22 16.74
N SER A 146 4.96 0.56 15.68
CA SER A 146 5.80 0.65 14.48
C SER A 146 6.48 2.01 14.22
N LEU A 147 5.98 3.11 14.82
CA LEU A 147 6.39 4.50 14.52
C LEU A 147 7.83 4.89 14.94
N ARG A 148 8.72 3.95 15.19
CA ARG A 148 10.17 4.22 15.43
C ARG A 148 10.95 4.48 14.14
N SER A 149 10.35 4.24 12.97
CA SER A 149 10.98 4.43 11.67
C SER A 149 10.87 5.88 11.17
N THR A 150 11.98 6.43 10.68
CA THR A 150 12.05 7.76 10.04
C THR A 150 11.67 7.74 8.55
N GLU A 151 11.23 6.59 8.03
CA GLU A 151 11.08 6.34 6.61
C GLU A 151 9.83 7.00 6.00
N TYR A 152 9.97 7.53 4.78
CA TYR A 152 8.93 8.28 4.08
C TYR A 152 7.65 7.46 3.87
N LEU A 153 7.77 6.25 3.33
CA LEU A 153 6.62 5.40 2.97
C LEU A 153 5.73 5.15 4.19
N ARG A 154 6.35 4.79 5.32
CA ARG A 154 5.65 4.54 6.58
C ARG A 154 4.95 5.78 7.14
N LYS A 155 5.49 6.98 6.88
CA LYS A 155 4.80 8.23 7.25
C LYS A 155 3.60 8.51 6.36
N SER A 156 3.68 8.20 5.06
CA SER A 156 2.53 8.31 4.15
C SER A 156 1.40 7.38 4.59
N ASP A 157 1.73 6.13 4.89
CA ASP A 157 0.79 5.13 5.40
C ASP A 157 0.19 5.56 6.75
N ALA A 158 1.03 6.09 7.65
CA ALA A 158 0.54 6.61 8.92
C ALA A 158 -0.41 7.80 8.75
N ILE A 159 -0.16 8.70 7.79
CA ILE A 159 -1.08 9.78 7.44
C ILE A 159 -2.43 9.22 7.00
N GLU A 160 -2.45 8.19 6.15
CA GLU A 160 -3.70 7.56 5.70
C GLU A 160 -4.46 6.95 6.88
N VAL A 161 -3.77 6.21 7.76
CA VAL A 161 -4.39 5.58 8.94
C VAL A 161 -4.97 6.61 9.90
N TYR A 162 -4.21 7.66 10.26
CA TYR A 162 -4.73 8.72 11.12
C TYR A 162 -5.82 9.54 10.46
N GLY A 163 -5.76 9.73 9.14
CA GLY A 163 -6.81 10.36 8.35
C GLY A 163 -8.12 9.58 8.43
N ALA A 164 -8.07 8.26 8.21
CA ALA A 164 -9.23 7.38 8.33
C ALA A 164 -9.82 7.38 9.75
N ALA A 165 -8.97 7.35 10.79
CA ALA A 165 -9.43 7.43 12.17
C ALA A 165 -10.09 8.77 12.50
N GLY A 166 -9.46 9.89 12.12
CA GLY A 166 -10.06 11.21 12.29
C GLY A 166 -11.41 11.34 11.60
N LEU A 167 -11.52 10.84 10.38
CA LEU A 167 -12.75 10.88 9.58
C LEU A 167 -13.85 10.00 10.19
N ALA A 168 -13.52 8.78 10.63
CA ALA A 168 -14.46 7.88 11.28
C ALA A 168 -15.05 8.47 12.58
N HIS A 169 -14.21 9.16 13.37
CA HIS A 169 -14.68 9.88 14.56
C HIS A 169 -15.53 11.11 14.20
N ALA A 170 -15.16 11.86 13.16
CA ALA A 170 -15.92 13.01 12.71
C ALA A 170 -17.34 12.60 12.27
N PHE A 171 -17.47 11.59 11.40
CA PHE A 171 -18.77 11.06 10.98
C PHE A 171 -19.60 10.44 12.11
N SER A 172 -18.94 9.95 13.16
CA SER A 172 -19.63 9.45 14.37
C SER A 172 -20.03 10.56 15.36
N GLY A 173 -19.80 11.83 15.03
CA GLY A 173 -20.07 12.98 15.91
C GLY A 173 -19.06 13.15 17.05
N ASN A 174 -17.97 12.40 17.06
CA ASN A 174 -16.93 12.49 18.09
C ASN A 174 -15.89 13.56 17.75
N ARG A 175 -16.33 14.82 17.80
CA ARG A 175 -15.52 15.99 17.45
C ARG A 175 -14.18 16.05 18.17
N SER A 176 -14.17 15.79 19.48
CA SER A 176 -12.95 15.87 20.29
C SER A 176 -11.87 14.89 19.84
N LYS A 177 -12.23 13.64 19.52
CA LYS A 177 -11.26 12.66 19.00
C LYS A 177 -10.82 12.98 17.57
N ALA A 178 -11.72 13.45 16.71
CA ALA A 178 -11.36 13.88 15.36
C ALA A 178 -10.35 15.03 15.36
N GLU A 179 -10.55 16.05 16.20
CA GLU A 179 -9.59 17.15 16.40
C GLU A 179 -8.25 16.65 16.97
N ALA A 180 -8.26 15.66 17.86
CA ALA A 180 -7.04 15.04 18.35
C ALA A 180 -6.24 14.37 17.21
N TYR A 181 -6.89 13.73 16.24
CA TYR A 181 -6.23 13.15 15.07
C TYR A 181 -5.69 14.22 14.11
N ILE A 182 -6.37 15.36 13.93
CA ILE A 182 -5.82 16.51 13.20
C ILE A 182 -4.52 16.99 13.86
N LEU A 183 -4.46 17.05 15.19
CA LEU A 183 -3.23 17.41 15.90
C LEU A 183 -2.12 16.37 15.69
N GLN A 184 -2.44 15.07 15.64
CA GLN A 184 -1.44 14.03 15.33
C GLN A 184 -0.92 14.18 13.90
N LEU A 185 -1.80 14.37 12.91
CA LEU A 185 -1.41 14.62 11.52
C LEU A 185 -0.50 15.85 11.40
N ASN A 186 -0.78 16.94 12.11
CA ASN A 186 0.07 18.12 12.13
C ASN A 186 1.46 17.89 12.73
N LYS A 187 1.60 16.97 13.70
CA LYS A 187 2.89 16.59 14.29
C LYS A 187 3.77 15.78 13.34
N MET A 188 3.20 15.22 12.27
CA MET A 188 3.95 14.45 11.27
C MET A 188 4.77 15.30 10.29
N LYS A 189 4.83 16.62 10.51
CA LYS A 189 5.73 17.51 9.78
C LYS A 189 7.17 17.01 9.85
N SER A 190 7.86 17.03 8.71
CA SER A 190 9.23 16.53 8.63
C SER A 190 10.08 17.39 7.73
N LEU A 191 11.13 18.01 8.28
CA LEU A 191 12.00 18.93 7.55
C LEU A 191 12.60 18.36 6.25
N PHE A 192 12.78 17.04 6.15
CA PHE A 192 13.43 16.38 5.02
C PHE A 192 12.48 15.79 3.98
N VAL A 193 11.22 15.51 4.36
CA VAL A 193 10.24 14.82 3.50
C VAL A 193 8.89 15.54 3.44
N ASP A 194 8.77 16.74 4.03
CA ASP A 194 7.50 17.48 4.07
C ASP A 194 6.98 17.79 2.67
N GLU A 195 7.87 18.07 1.71
CA GLU A 195 7.48 18.43 0.35
C GLU A 195 6.56 17.37 -0.27
N TYR A 196 6.83 16.09 0.00
CA TYR A 196 6.06 14.96 -0.54
C TYR A 196 4.89 14.56 0.36
N LEU A 197 5.02 14.72 1.69
CA LEU A 197 3.96 14.34 2.64
C LEU A 197 2.94 15.45 2.91
N ALA A 198 3.24 16.69 2.54
CA ALA A 198 2.37 17.84 2.83
C ALA A 198 1.01 17.68 2.16
N MET A 199 0.97 17.32 0.87
CA MET A 199 -0.29 17.18 0.15
C MET A 199 -1.19 16.09 0.75
N PRO A 200 -0.75 14.82 0.93
CA PRO A 200 -1.56 13.80 1.60
C PRO A 200 -2.03 14.22 3.00
N ARG A 201 -1.14 14.81 3.80
CA ARG A 201 -1.47 15.28 5.17
C ARG A 201 -2.54 16.36 5.15
N HIS A 202 -2.37 17.40 4.34
CA HIS A 202 -3.32 18.51 4.27
C HIS A 202 -4.66 18.06 3.71
N PHE A 203 -4.66 17.13 2.75
CA PHE A 203 -5.87 16.52 2.23
C PHE A 203 -6.63 15.76 3.33
N ALA A 204 -5.94 14.89 4.10
CA ALA A 204 -6.54 14.17 5.22
C ALA A 204 -7.12 15.12 6.29
N ILE A 205 -6.37 16.16 6.67
CA ILE A 205 -6.84 17.19 7.62
C ILE A 205 -8.09 17.91 7.08
N ALA A 206 -8.09 18.29 5.79
CA ALA A 206 -9.22 18.95 5.17
C ALA A 206 -10.46 18.06 5.15
N GLN A 207 -10.32 16.76 4.83
CA GLN A 207 -11.43 15.80 4.88
C GLN A 207 -12.04 15.71 6.27
N ILE A 208 -11.22 15.65 7.32
CA ILE A 208 -11.72 15.62 8.70
C ILE A 208 -12.48 16.91 9.02
N HIS A 209 -11.92 18.08 8.69
CA HIS A 209 -12.59 19.37 8.92
C HIS A 209 -13.92 19.50 8.17
N MET A 210 -14.04 18.95 6.96
CA MET A 210 -15.30 18.97 6.20
C MET A 210 -16.37 18.05 6.79
N ALA A 211 -15.98 17.03 7.55
CA ALA A 211 -16.88 16.08 8.21
C ALA A 211 -17.30 16.48 9.63
N LEU A 212 -16.67 17.51 10.22
CA LEU A 212 -16.94 18.06 11.55
C LEU A 212 -18.07 19.10 11.56
#